data_AF-A0A0Q9A249-F1
#
_entry.id   AF-A0A0Q9A249-F1
#
_cell.length_a   1.000
_cell.length_b   1.000
_cell.length_c   1.000
_cell.angle_alpha   90.00
_cell.angle_beta   90.00
_cell.angle_gamma   90.00
#
_symmetry.space_group_name_H-M   'P 1'
#
loop_
_entity.id
_entity.type
_entity.pdbx_description
1 polymer ?
#
loop_
_entity_poly.entity_id
_entity_poly.type
_entity_poly.pdbx_seq_one_letter_code
_entity_poly.pdbx_strand_id
1 'polypeptide(L)'
;MPDIGRILERDDLVLQTGRDFRWTFKNVDLQKNPVDYPPGDLFFELYTGGEHNCIQQVEILQSDDGEYTLGYNGVASDPIEYYDATETPYDLTIDIRSALENVPAIGAGNVAVSRTGLNPVWNLNFNLSGVSRNEIQELNVYNLLGWLGEQLGEGDMILSYRENDSEPISFESNAAQIQAALEGIPQLGVGNVTVTDVAGSQGERFRIEYVGLLSSRDIDLIEVRAYARNAGDFFGGGTTGNLLTRFSTKTIQNGRRAVLDGRMMDLLTRKINEFFDLFDDKQTLQLEFIITSNTDFTIVCRSVKGYAEVDLLTFDVIFSAAMLTTFFNNQILLVGAITTVTVDQYWNHSYTVEFINAMGNRPHPLLVGDASGLTSDITEVTVVPQIRTSYVERGQRATTLWTFDITGSEAVLKVESEDVDLIGNRTEWQLVFLPDGEPAGGEPITHGVTRVQR
;
A
#
# COMPACT_ATOMS: atom_id res chain seq x y z
N MET A 1 -36.04 -34.68 44.09
CA MET A 1 -35.83 -33.32 44.61
C MET A 1 -37.19 -32.64 44.59
N PRO A 2 -37.56 -31.77 45.54
CA PRO A 2 -38.77 -31.00 45.38
C PRO A 2 -38.59 -30.07 44.18
N ASP A 3 -39.42 -30.24 43.16
CA ASP A 3 -39.39 -29.40 41.97
C ASP A 3 -39.88 -27.99 42.36
N ILE A 4 -38.97 -27.01 42.25
CA ILE A 4 -39.29 -25.60 42.47
C ILE A 4 -39.59 -25.01 41.08
N GLY A 5 -40.86 -24.69 40.83
CA GLY A 5 -41.32 -24.11 39.55
C GLY A 5 -42.06 -25.09 38.63
N ARG A 6 -42.65 -24.57 37.55
CA ARG A 6 -43.30 -25.38 36.51
C ARG A 6 -42.21 -26.01 35.64
N ILE A 7 -42.15 -27.35 35.57
CA ILE A 7 -41.28 -28.03 34.60
C ILE A 7 -41.85 -27.73 33.21
N LEU A 8 -41.07 -27.03 32.39
CA LEU A 8 -41.39 -26.78 30.99
C LEU A 8 -40.91 -27.96 30.14
N GLU A 9 -41.72 -28.38 29.17
CA GLU A 9 -41.31 -29.41 28.22
C GLU A 9 -40.16 -28.89 27.35
N ARG A 10 -39.17 -29.75 27.10
CA ARG A 10 -37.98 -29.44 26.32
C ARG A 10 -38.15 -29.92 24.89
N ASP A 11 -38.03 -29.01 23.92
CA ASP A 11 -38.16 -29.31 22.50
C ASP A 11 -36.88 -29.01 21.70
N ASP A 12 -36.81 -29.55 20.49
CA ASP A 12 -35.78 -29.24 19.50
C ASP A 12 -36.35 -28.31 18.42
N LEU A 13 -35.73 -27.14 18.22
CA LEU A 13 -36.09 -26.25 17.11
C LEU A 13 -35.24 -26.59 15.90
N VAL A 14 -35.81 -27.28 14.92
CA VAL A 14 -35.07 -27.70 13.72
C VAL A 14 -35.05 -26.58 12.69
N LEU A 15 -33.85 -26.08 12.38
CA LEU A 15 -33.61 -25.04 11.38
C LEU A 15 -32.88 -25.64 10.19
N GLN A 16 -33.25 -25.28 8.97
CA GLN A 16 -32.60 -25.78 7.76
C GLN A 16 -31.82 -24.66 7.07
N THR A 17 -30.54 -24.90 6.81
CA THR A 17 -29.65 -23.91 6.21
C THR A 17 -30.15 -23.48 4.83
N GLY A 18 -30.17 -22.17 4.56
CA GLY A 18 -30.60 -21.58 3.30
C GLY A 18 -32.10 -21.70 3.02
N ARG A 19 -32.94 -21.89 4.05
CA ARG A 19 -34.41 -21.97 3.92
C ARG A 19 -35.10 -21.05 4.91
N ASP A 20 -36.19 -20.44 4.47
CA ASP A 20 -37.10 -19.71 5.36
C ASP A 20 -37.63 -20.65 6.44
N PHE A 21 -37.80 -20.11 7.64
CA PHE A 21 -38.44 -20.79 8.75
C PHE A 21 -39.86 -20.23 8.94
N ARG A 22 -40.84 -21.12 9.01
CA ARG A 22 -42.23 -20.75 9.30
C ARG A 22 -42.80 -21.65 10.37
N TRP A 23 -43.46 -21.03 11.34
CA TRP A 23 -44.18 -21.73 12.40
C TRP A 23 -45.58 -21.15 12.59
N THR A 24 -46.52 -21.98 13.01
CA THR A 24 -47.86 -21.52 13.38
C THR A 24 -48.33 -22.24 14.63
N PHE A 25 -48.69 -21.46 15.64
CA PHE A 25 -49.35 -21.96 16.83
C PHE A 25 -50.84 -21.64 16.78
N LYS A 26 -51.63 -22.55 17.32
CA LYS A 26 -53.05 -22.35 17.54
C LYS A 26 -53.35 -22.43 19.02
N ASN A 27 -53.87 -21.36 19.59
CA ASN A 27 -54.32 -21.36 20.97
C ASN A 27 -55.64 -22.13 21.08
N VAL A 28 -55.69 -23.12 21.97
CA VAL A 28 -56.83 -24.02 22.13
C VAL A 28 -57.13 -24.26 23.61
N ASP A 29 -58.41 -24.47 23.93
CA ASP A 29 -58.85 -24.85 25.28
C ASP A 29 -58.52 -26.32 25.63
N LEU A 30 -58.88 -26.75 26.84
CA LEU A 30 -58.73 -28.13 27.31
C LEU A 30 -59.52 -29.15 26.47
N GLN A 31 -60.51 -28.70 25.70
CA GLN A 31 -61.33 -29.51 24.80
C GLN A 31 -60.84 -29.42 23.34
N LYS A 32 -59.70 -28.75 23.09
CA LYS A 32 -59.08 -28.50 21.78
C LYS A 32 -59.89 -27.57 20.86
N ASN A 33 -60.81 -26.78 21.39
CA ASN A 33 -61.47 -25.75 20.60
C ASN A 33 -60.56 -24.52 20.48
N PRO A 34 -60.52 -23.83 19.34
CA PRO A 34 -59.77 -22.60 19.17
C PRO A 34 -60.25 -21.52 20.15
N VAL A 35 -59.31 -20.85 20.82
CA VAL A 35 -59.57 -19.70 21.69
C VAL A 35 -58.64 -18.58 21.28
N ASP A 36 -59.12 -17.35 21.27
CA ASP A 36 -58.29 -16.20 20.93
C ASP A 36 -57.12 -16.07 21.92
N TYR A 37 -55.96 -15.65 21.42
CA TYR A 37 -54.84 -15.31 22.28
C TYR A 37 -55.23 -14.15 23.22
N PRO A 38 -54.82 -14.20 24.50
CA PRO A 38 -54.93 -13.03 25.35
C PRO A 38 -54.09 -11.86 24.76
N PRO A 39 -54.44 -10.60 25.05
CA PRO A 39 -53.65 -9.46 24.60
C PRO A 39 -52.21 -9.54 25.11
N GLY A 40 -51.24 -9.40 24.21
CA GLY A 40 -49.81 -9.58 24.49
C GLY A 40 -49.02 -10.02 23.27
N ASP A 41 -47.72 -10.23 23.47
CA ASP A 41 -46.77 -10.66 22.44
C ASP A 41 -46.33 -12.12 22.67
N LEU A 42 -46.15 -12.88 21.59
CA LEU A 42 -45.55 -14.22 21.62
C LEU A 42 -44.27 -14.20 20.79
N PHE A 43 -43.17 -14.73 21.31
CA PHE A 43 -41.88 -14.76 20.60
C PHE A 43 -40.98 -15.92 21.02
N PHE A 44 -40.11 -16.36 20.12
CA PHE A 44 -38.93 -17.13 20.50
C PHE A 44 -37.84 -16.19 21.00
N GLU A 45 -37.19 -16.57 22.08
CA GLU A 45 -36.03 -15.94 22.66
C GLU A 45 -34.84 -16.90 22.51
N LEU A 46 -33.89 -16.59 21.61
CA LEU A 46 -32.75 -17.44 21.29
C LEU A 46 -31.44 -16.86 21.86
N TYR A 47 -30.73 -17.64 22.67
CA TYR A 47 -29.48 -17.25 23.32
C TYR A 47 -28.28 -17.42 22.38
N THR A 48 -28.13 -16.46 21.46
CA THR A 48 -27.23 -16.58 20.31
C THR A 48 -25.75 -16.27 20.60
N GLY A 49 -25.38 -15.76 21.77
CA GLY A 49 -23.97 -15.52 22.15
C GLY A 49 -23.72 -14.14 22.76
N GLY A 50 -22.44 -13.78 22.96
CA GLY A 50 -22.01 -12.58 23.66
C GLY A 50 -22.48 -11.29 23.00
N GLU A 51 -23.01 -10.38 23.82
CA GLU A 51 -23.45 -9.05 23.42
C GLU A 51 -22.25 -8.21 22.94
N HIS A 52 -22.34 -7.65 21.74
CA HIS A 52 -21.32 -6.75 21.20
C HIS A 52 -21.92 -5.69 20.28
N ASN A 53 -21.28 -4.53 20.23
CA ASN A 53 -21.75 -3.37 19.48
C ASN A 53 -21.52 -3.53 17.98
N CYS A 54 -22.24 -2.73 17.18
CA CYS A 54 -21.89 -2.58 15.78
C CYS A 54 -20.70 -1.62 15.68
N ILE A 55 -19.63 -2.08 15.03
CA ILE A 55 -18.42 -1.30 14.77
C ILE A 55 -18.24 -1.22 13.26
N GLN A 56 -18.15 -0.01 12.74
CA GLN A 56 -17.91 0.28 11.33
C GLN A 56 -16.59 1.02 11.17
N GLN A 57 -15.82 0.68 10.14
CA GLN A 57 -14.63 1.44 9.74
C GLN A 57 -15.03 2.45 8.68
N VAL A 58 -14.57 3.69 8.84
CA VAL A 58 -14.76 4.81 7.91
C VAL A 58 -13.39 5.31 7.50
N GLU A 59 -13.13 5.32 6.19
CA GLU A 59 -11.88 5.79 5.60
C GLU A 59 -12.16 6.97 4.69
N ILE A 60 -11.46 8.08 4.90
CA ILE A 60 -11.48 9.25 4.03
C ILE A 60 -10.14 9.27 3.29
N LEU A 61 -10.23 9.15 1.97
CA LEU A 61 -9.09 8.88 1.10
C LEU A 61 -8.95 9.98 0.05
N GLN A 62 -7.70 10.27 -0.32
CA GLN A 62 -7.38 11.10 -1.49
C GLN A 62 -7.91 12.54 -1.42
N SER A 63 -7.99 13.11 -0.22
CA SER A 63 -8.46 14.48 0.00
C SER A 63 -7.35 15.34 0.62
N ASP A 64 -7.42 16.65 0.46
CA ASP A 64 -6.54 17.62 1.12
C ASP A 64 -7.30 18.68 1.91
N ASP A 65 -8.53 18.98 1.52
CA ASP A 65 -9.40 19.96 2.18
C ASP A 65 -10.88 19.64 1.88
N GLY A 66 -11.78 20.48 2.39
CA GLY A 66 -13.21 20.44 2.12
C GLY A 66 -14.04 19.75 3.19
N GLU A 67 -15.31 19.48 2.85
CA GLU A 67 -16.28 18.90 3.78
C GLU A 67 -16.89 17.61 3.20
N TYR A 68 -17.26 16.71 4.10
CA TYR A 68 -17.97 15.49 3.76
C TYR A 68 -19.14 15.22 4.71
N THR A 69 -20.00 14.26 4.35
CA THR A 69 -21.07 13.78 5.24
C THR A 69 -21.08 12.26 5.34
N LEU A 70 -21.65 11.77 6.44
CA LEU A 70 -21.90 10.34 6.66
C LEU A 70 -23.41 10.12 6.78
N GLY A 71 -23.98 9.42 5.81
CA GLY A 71 -25.38 9.07 5.76
C GLY A 71 -25.74 7.85 6.59
N TYR A 72 -26.81 7.93 7.36
CA TYR A 72 -27.41 6.82 8.10
C TYR A 72 -28.90 6.71 7.77
N ASN A 73 -29.35 5.55 7.28
CA ASN A 73 -30.74 5.33 6.84
C ASN A 73 -31.26 6.40 5.85
N GLY A 74 -30.39 6.86 4.94
CA GLY A 74 -30.75 7.86 3.94
C GLY A 74 -30.80 9.30 4.44
N VAL A 75 -30.43 9.56 5.70
CA VAL A 75 -30.29 10.91 6.28
C VAL A 75 -28.80 11.21 6.44
N ALA A 76 -28.34 12.30 5.83
CA ALA A 76 -26.96 12.78 5.98
C ALA A 76 -26.73 13.35 7.39
N SER A 77 -25.51 13.18 7.91
CA SER A 77 -25.03 13.94 9.06
C SER A 77 -24.91 15.42 8.73
N ASP A 78 -24.62 16.22 9.76
CA ASP A 78 -24.06 17.55 9.53
C ASP A 78 -22.72 17.44 8.76
N PRO A 79 -22.31 18.50 8.03
CA PRO A 79 -21.00 18.54 7.37
C PRO A 79 -19.86 18.34 8.37
N ILE A 80 -18.87 17.55 7.95
CA ILE A 80 -17.66 17.26 8.71
C ILE A 80 -16.49 17.80 7.89
N GLU A 81 -15.71 18.70 8.50
CA GLU A 81 -14.51 19.23 7.88
C GLU A 81 -13.43 18.14 7.79
N TYR A 82 -12.74 18.07 6.66
CA TYR A 82 -11.66 17.11 6.44
C TYR A 82 -10.39 17.48 7.21
N TYR A 83 -10.15 18.77 7.43
CA TYR A 83 -8.99 19.27 8.13
C TYR A 83 -9.36 20.55 8.88
N ASP A 84 -9.50 20.46 10.21
CA ASP A 84 -9.68 21.64 11.05
C ASP A 84 -8.34 22.10 11.63
N ALA A 85 -7.68 23.01 10.92
CA ALA A 85 -6.40 23.58 11.35
C ALA A 85 -6.43 24.28 12.73
N THR A 86 -7.62 24.59 13.25
CA THR A 86 -7.83 25.49 14.38
C THR A 86 -8.23 24.79 15.67
N GLU A 87 -9.07 23.75 15.63
CA GLU A 87 -9.46 22.98 16.83
C GLU A 87 -8.79 21.60 16.86
N THR A 88 -8.90 20.82 15.78
CA THR A 88 -8.38 19.45 15.73
C THR A 88 -7.68 19.10 14.40
N PRO A 89 -6.47 19.63 14.14
CA PRO A 89 -5.79 19.53 12.84
C PRO A 89 -5.61 18.10 12.34
N TYR A 90 -5.57 17.13 13.25
CA TYR A 90 -5.44 15.74 12.88
C TYR A 90 -6.48 14.83 13.54
N ASP A 91 -7.37 15.34 14.43
CA ASP A 91 -8.30 14.55 15.25
C ASP A 91 -9.79 14.88 15.11
N LEU A 92 -10.40 14.46 14.01
CA LEU A 92 -11.82 14.70 13.76
C LEU A 92 -12.76 13.79 14.56
N THR A 93 -12.29 13.06 15.57
CA THR A 93 -13.14 12.13 16.34
C THR A 93 -14.31 12.87 17.02
N ILE A 94 -14.09 14.11 17.44
CA ILE A 94 -15.13 14.96 18.05
C ILE A 94 -16.14 15.43 17.01
N ASP A 95 -15.69 15.87 15.84
CA ASP A 95 -16.55 16.39 14.77
C ASP A 95 -17.40 15.28 14.17
N ILE A 96 -16.79 14.14 13.85
CA ILE A 96 -17.48 12.95 13.36
C ILE A 96 -18.53 12.50 14.37
N ARG A 97 -18.18 12.43 15.66
CA ARG A 97 -19.14 12.05 16.71
C ARG A 97 -20.31 13.03 16.75
N SER A 98 -20.03 14.33 16.78
CA SER A 98 -21.05 15.37 16.89
C SER A 98 -21.99 15.36 15.68
N ALA A 99 -21.44 15.25 14.47
CA ALA A 99 -22.22 15.17 13.24
C ALA A 99 -23.13 13.94 13.18
N LEU A 100 -22.63 12.77 13.61
CA LEU A 100 -23.43 11.54 13.67
C LEU A 100 -24.49 11.58 14.78
N GLU A 101 -24.17 12.14 15.94
CA GLU A 101 -25.12 12.29 17.06
C GLU A 101 -26.27 13.24 16.74
N ASN A 102 -26.06 14.20 15.84
CA ASN A 102 -27.10 15.10 15.33
C ASN A 102 -28.05 14.43 14.33
N VAL A 103 -27.71 13.24 13.80
CA VAL A 103 -28.65 12.46 12.98
C VAL A 103 -29.80 11.97 13.89
N PRO A 104 -31.06 12.35 13.64
CA PRO A 104 -32.16 12.06 14.57
C PRO A 104 -32.39 10.57 14.87
N ALA A 105 -32.08 9.70 13.90
CA ALA A 105 -32.20 8.25 14.06
C ALA A 105 -31.06 7.61 14.89
N ILE A 106 -29.99 8.36 15.16
CA ILE A 106 -28.87 7.96 16.01
C ILE A 106 -29.03 8.61 17.38
N GLY A 107 -29.10 9.94 17.42
CA GLY A 107 -29.26 10.74 18.63
C GLY A 107 -27.98 10.84 19.49
N ALA A 108 -27.99 11.84 20.37
CA ALA A 108 -26.85 12.20 21.22
C ALA A 108 -26.43 11.06 22.18
N GLY A 109 -25.12 10.92 22.35
CA GLY A 109 -24.47 9.94 23.21
C GLY A 109 -24.53 8.49 22.72
N ASN A 110 -25.00 8.22 21.51
CA ASN A 110 -25.16 6.84 21.02
C ASN A 110 -24.05 6.38 20.06
N VAL A 111 -22.98 7.16 19.92
CA VAL A 111 -21.83 6.82 19.07
C VAL A 111 -20.53 7.09 19.83
N ALA A 112 -19.60 6.14 19.75
CA ALA A 112 -18.20 6.36 20.07
C ALA A 112 -17.39 6.36 18.77
N VAL A 113 -16.49 7.34 18.62
CA VAL A 113 -15.59 7.42 17.47
C VAL A 113 -14.16 7.31 17.97
N SER A 114 -13.37 6.46 17.33
CA SER A 114 -11.95 6.27 17.65
C SER A 114 -11.14 6.29 16.36
N ARG A 115 -10.03 7.03 16.34
CA ARG A 115 -9.12 7.00 15.20
C ARG A 115 -8.39 5.65 15.14
N THR A 116 -8.37 5.05 13.96
CA THR A 116 -7.67 3.79 13.68
C THR A 116 -6.44 3.97 12.82
N GLY A 117 -6.35 5.05 12.05
CA GLY A 117 -5.17 5.32 11.23
C GLY A 117 -5.12 6.75 10.72
N LEU A 118 -3.90 7.25 10.61
CA LEU A 118 -3.56 8.44 9.86
C LEU A 118 -2.36 8.10 8.98
N ASN A 119 -2.63 7.84 7.71
CA ASN A 119 -1.66 7.25 6.80
C ASN A 119 -1.21 8.28 5.77
N PRO A 120 0.06 8.71 5.77
CA PRO A 120 0.53 9.68 4.79
C PRO A 120 0.58 9.06 3.40
N VAL A 121 0.26 9.88 2.42
CA VAL A 121 0.46 9.59 1.00
C VAL A 121 1.30 10.71 0.39
N TRP A 122 2.33 10.32 -0.36
CA TRP A 122 3.16 11.24 -1.12
C TRP A 122 2.98 11.01 -2.61
N ASN A 123 2.71 12.08 -3.32
CA ASN A 123 2.79 12.10 -4.77
C ASN A 123 4.15 12.69 -5.14
N LEU A 124 5.06 11.83 -5.58
CA LEU A 124 6.37 12.23 -6.06
C LEU A 124 6.26 12.49 -7.56
N ASN A 125 6.15 13.76 -7.98
CA ASN A 125 6.01 14.10 -9.40
C ASN A 125 7.39 14.30 -10.01
N PHE A 126 7.72 13.49 -11.01
CA PHE A 126 9.03 13.46 -11.65
C PHE A 126 8.97 14.03 -13.05
N ASN A 127 9.90 14.93 -13.35
CA ASN A 127 10.28 15.27 -14.71
C ASN A 127 11.70 14.75 -14.97
N LEU A 128 11.86 13.86 -15.95
CA LEU A 128 13.16 13.42 -16.44
C LEU A 128 13.62 14.28 -17.60
N SER A 129 14.94 14.42 -17.73
CA SER A 129 15.56 15.23 -18.79
C SER A 129 15.33 14.71 -20.20
N GLY A 130 14.91 13.45 -20.38
CA GLY A 130 14.75 12.80 -21.69
C GLY A 130 16.07 12.48 -22.40
N VAL A 131 17.19 13.07 -21.97
CA VAL A 131 18.52 12.91 -22.57
C VAL A 131 19.30 11.85 -21.80
N SER A 132 19.18 10.60 -22.27
CA SER A 132 20.03 9.52 -21.77
C SER A 132 21.47 9.71 -22.25
N ARG A 133 22.43 9.19 -21.47
CA ARG A 133 23.86 9.33 -21.78
C ARG A 133 24.55 7.98 -21.69
N ASN A 134 25.45 7.74 -22.63
CA ASN A 134 26.29 6.56 -22.64
C ASN A 134 27.39 6.66 -21.60
N GLU A 135 27.86 5.51 -21.12
CA GLU A 135 29.08 5.48 -20.33
C GLU A 135 30.28 5.80 -21.22
N ILE A 136 31.20 6.62 -20.70
CA ILE A 136 32.51 6.87 -21.29
C ILE A 136 33.58 6.52 -20.28
N GLN A 137 34.42 5.57 -20.64
CA GLN A 137 35.66 5.25 -19.94
C GLN A 137 36.86 5.84 -20.69
N GLU A 138 37.90 6.21 -19.95
CA GLU A 138 39.17 6.68 -20.50
C GLU A 138 40.24 5.62 -20.24
N LEU A 139 40.88 5.15 -21.31
CA LEU A 139 42.08 4.33 -21.29
C LEU A 139 43.30 5.22 -21.56
N ASN A 140 44.28 5.17 -20.67
CA ASN A 140 45.58 5.81 -20.84
C ASN A 140 46.66 4.75 -20.99
N VAL A 141 47.46 4.89 -22.04
CA VAL A 141 48.68 4.13 -22.32
C VAL A 141 49.79 5.15 -22.47
N TYR A 142 50.62 5.32 -21.44
CA TYR A 142 51.57 6.44 -21.41
C TYR A 142 52.94 5.99 -20.91
N ASN A 143 53.98 6.69 -21.36
CA ASN A 143 55.32 6.56 -20.81
C ASN A 143 55.49 7.53 -19.63
N LEU A 144 56.00 7.07 -18.49
CA LEU A 144 56.31 7.91 -17.32
C LEU A 144 57.27 9.07 -17.64
N LEU A 145 58.10 8.92 -18.67
CA LEU A 145 59.01 9.94 -19.18
C LEU A 145 58.53 10.56 -20.51
N GLY A 146 57.27 10.37 -20.91
CA GLY A 146 56.73 10.96 -22.15
C GLY A 146 56.82 12.49 -22.19
N TRP A 147 56.86 13.17 -21.04
CA TRP A 147 57.13 14.61 -20.93
C TRP A 147 58.53 15.03 -21.40
N LEU A 148 59.48 14.09 -21.51
CA LEU A 148 60.81 14.27 -22.10
C LEU A 148 60.86 13.91 -23.60
N GLY A 149 59.73 13.53 -24.21
CA GLY A 149 59.65 13.11 -25.61
C GLY A 149 59.98 11.63 -25.86
N GLU A 150 60.05 10.83 -24.80
CA GLU A 150 60.23 9.37 -24.90
C GLU A 150 58.96 8.70 -25.47
N GLN A 151 59.15 7.78 -26.41
CA GLN A 151 58.05 7.01 -27.01
C GLN A 151 57.57 5.90 -26.07
N LEU A 152 56.41 5.31 -26.38
CA LEU A 152 55.94 4.10 -25.71
C LEU A 152 56.97 2.97 -25.91
N GLY A 153 57.09 2.09 -24.92
CA GLY A 153 57.91 0.89 -25.07
C GLY A 153 57.33 -0.08 -26.11
N GLU A 154 58.15 -0.99 -26.64
CA GLU A 154 57.66 -2.10 -27.45
C GLU A 154 56.94 -3.13 -26.58
N GLY A 155 55.75 -3.59 -27.00
CA GLY A 155 55.02 -4.63 -26.30
C GLY A 155 53.54 -4.69 -26.65
N ASP A 156 52.86 -5.64 -26.01
CA ASP A 156 51.45 -5.92 -26.20
C ASP A 156 50.71 -5.84 -24.86
N MET A 157 49.48 -5.34 -24.90
CA MET A 157 48.52 -5.29 -23.80
C MET A 157 47.33 -6.22 -24.08
N ILE A 158 46.69 -6.65 -23.00
CA ILE A 158 45.37 -7.27 -23.02
C ILE A 158 44.39 -6.32 -22.35
N LEU A 159 43.28 -6.04 -23.04
CA LEU A 159 42.08 -5.43 -22.48
C LEU A 159 41.16 -6.53 -21.99
N SER A 160 40.65 -6.37 -20.77
CA SER A 160 39.83 -7.38 -20.11
C SER A 160 38.54 -6.75 -19.63
N TYR A 161 37.43 -7.45 -19.81
CA TYR A 161 36.14 -7.06 -19.28
C TYR A 161 35.55 -8.25 -18.53
N ARG A 162 35.40 -8.10 -17.21
CA ARG A 162 35.07 -9.19 -16.29
C ARG A 162 36.05 -10.36 -16.46
N GLU A 163 35.55 -11.53 -16.85
CA GLU A 163 36.33 -12.76 -16.99
C GLU A 163 36.78 -13.03 -18.44
N ASN A 164 36.57 -12.10 -19.37
CA ASN A 164 36.95 -12.28 -20.77
C ASN A 164 38.03 -11.30 -21.20
N ASP A 165 39.02 -11.85 -21.90
CA ASP A 165 40.14 -11.11 -22.45
C ASP A 165 39.94 -10.86 -23.94
N SER A 166 40.52 -9.76 -24.41
CA SER A 166 40.79 -9.55 -25.84
C SER A 166 42.02 -10.34 -26.29
N GLU A 167 42.17 -10.50 -27.60
CA GLU A 167 43.46 -10.89 -28.18
C GLU A 167 44.55 -9.83 -27.86
N PRO A 168 45.82 -10.21 -27.67
CA PRO A 168 46.89 -9.26 -27.40
C PRO A 168 47.00 -8.19 -28.51
N ILE A 169 47.10 -6.93 -28.12
CA ILE A 169 47.24 -5.78 -29.02
C ILE A 169 48.45 -4.92 -28.65
N SER A 170 49.11 -4.31 -29.62
CA SER A 170 50.30 -3.48 -29.38
C SER A 170 50.02 -2.27 -28.48
N PHE A 171 51.01 -1.83 -27.69
CA PHE A 171 50.92 -0.56 -26.95
C PHE A 171 50.73 0.67 -27.85
N GLU A 172 51.13 0.60 -29.12
CA GLU A 172 50.96 1.66 -30.12
C GLU A 172 49.64 1.54 -30.91
N SER A 173 48.72 0.67 -30.46
CA SER A 173 47.44 0.46 -31.15
C SER A 173 46.63 1.76 -31.23
N ASN A 174 46.10 2.07 -32.41
CA ASN A 174 45.20 3.21 -32.59
C ASN A 174 43.77 2.90 -32.11
N ALA A 175 42.92 3.92 -32.07
CA ALA A 175 41.53 3.79 -31.64
C ALA A 175 40.75 2.68 -32.35
N ALA A 176 40.94 2.50 -33.66
CA ALA A 176 40.23 1.47 -34.42
C ALA A 176 40.68 0.04 -34.05
N GLN A 177 41.98 -0.15 -33.77
CA GLN A 177 42.52 -1.43 -33.31
C GLN A 177 42.03 -1.76 -31.89
N ILE A 178 42.01 -0.76 -31.00
CA ILE A 178 41.46 -0.90 -29.65
C ILE A 178 39.97 -1.23 -29.71
N GLN A 179 39.20 -0.56 -30.57
CA GLN A 179 37.78 -0.85 -30.78
C GLN A 179 37.57 -2.30 -31.23
N ALA A 180 38.31 -2.75 -32.25
CA ALA A 180 38.19 -4.12 -32.75
C ALA A 180 38.53 -5.17 -31.67
N ALA A 181 39.53 -4.90 -30.82
CA ALA A 181 39.88 -5.78 -29.71
C ALA A 181 38.76 -5.86 -28.66
N LEU A 182 38.14 -4.74 -28.30
CA LEU A 182 37.02 -4.69 -27.36
C LEU A 182 35.76 -5.36 -27.95
N GLU A 183 35.45 -5.13 -29.22
CA GLU A 183 34.34 -5.78 -29.92
C GLU A 183 34.51 -7.30 -30.05
N GLY A 184 35.76 -7.79 -30.00
CA GLY A 184 36.09 -9.21 -29.95
C GLY A 184 35.75 -9.88 -28.62
N ILE A 185 35.55 -9.11 -27.54
CA ILE A 185 35.17 -9.66 -26.23
C ILE A 185 33.69 -10.06 -26.27
N PRO A 186 33.32 -11.34 -26.04
CA PRO A 186 31.94 -11.82 -26.23
C PRO A 186 30.88 -11.05 -25.43
N GLN A 187 31.22 -10.55 -24.24
CA GLN A 187 30.31 -9.79 -23.38
C GLN A 187 30.11 -8.34 -23.81
N LEU A 188 31.06 -7.76 -24.58
CA LEU A 188 30.91 -6.43 -25.16
C LEU A 188 30.24 -6.54 -26.53
N GLY A 189 30.78 -7.39 -27.41
CA GLY A 189 30.25 -7.67 -28.73
C GLY A 189 30.42 -6.52 -29.75
N VAL A 190 30.28 -6.88 -31.02
CA VAL A 190 30.45 -5.96 -32.16
C VAL A 190 29.37 -4.86 -32.17
N GLY A 191 29.78 -3.61 -32.42
CA GLY A 191 28.88 -2.46 -32.54
C GLY A 191 28.39 -1.87 -31.22
N ASN A 192 28.92 -2.32 -30.08
CA ASN A 192 28.51 -1.84 -28.75
C ASN A 192 29.55 -0.94 -28.08
N VAL A 193 30.67 -0.65 -28.75
CA VAL A 193 31.70 0.28 -28.29
C VAL A 193 32.18 1.16 -29.43
N THR A 194 32.40 2.44 -29.14
CA THR A 194 33.05 3.39 -30.05
C THR A 194 34.30 3.91 -29.36
N VAL A 195 35.46 3.80 -30.00
CA VAL A 195 36.72 4.29 -29.43
C VAL A 195 37.21 5.51 -30.21
N THR A 196 37.60 6.55 -29.49
CA THR A 196 38.11 7.80 -30.07
C THR A 196 39.38 8.27 -29.37
N ASP A 197 40.32 8.83 -30.13
CA ASP A 197 41.51 9.46 -29.58
C ASP A 197 41.15 10.75 -28.84
N VAL A 198 41.78 10.97 -27.68
CA VAL A 198 41.70 12.27 -27.01
C VAL A 198 42.60 13.26 -27.74
N ALA A 199 42.03 14.36 -28.22
CA ALA A 199 42.78 15.38 -28.95
C ALA A 199 44.03 15.84 -28.15
N GLY A 200 45.19 15.84 -28.82
CA GLY A 200 46.46 16.26 -28.22
C GLY A 200 47.19 15.18 -27.42
N SER A 201 46.70 13.95 -27.33
CA SER A 201 47.33 12.86 -26.57
C SER A 201 48.40 12.07 -27.33
N GLN A 202 48.70 12.38 -28.59
CA GLN A 202 49.67 11.63 -29.42
C GLN A 202 49.41 10.10 -29.48
N GLY A 203 48.15 9.66 -29.28
CA GLY A 203 47.80 8.23 -29.25
C GLY A 203 47.98 7.56 -27.89
N GLU A 204 48.18 8.34 -26.82
CA GLU A 204 48.36 7.81 -25.45
C GLU A 204 47.04 7.74 -24.66
N ARG A 205 45.97 8.37 -25.16
CA ARG A 205 44.68 8.45 -24.46
C ARG A 205 43.51 8.21 -25.38
N PHE A 206 42.62 7.33 -24.96
CA PHE A 206 41.45 6.89 -25.70
C PHE A 206 40.19 7.01 -24.86
N ARG A 207 39.10 7.47 -25.47
CA ARG A 207 37.75 7.42 -24.92
C ARG A 207 37.00 6.24 -25.50
N ILE A 208 36.47 5.41 -24.63
CA ILE A 208 35.66 4.25 -24.95
C ILE A 208 34.23 4.60 -24.57
N GLU A 209 33.39 4.88 -25.56
CA GLU A 209 31.97 5.12 -25.37
C GLU A 209 31.18 3.83 -25.60
N TYR A 210 30.36 3.45 -24.62
CA TYR A 210 29.50 2.27 -24.72
C TYR A 210 28.19 2.61 -25.41
N VAL A 211 27.99 2.05 -26.60
CA VAL A 211 26.87 2.35 -27.50
C VAL A 211 26.02 1.09 -27.76
N GLY A 212 25.05 1.17 -28.67
CA GLY A 212 24.24 0.01 -29.07
C GLY A 212 23.50 -0.62 -27.89
N LEU A 213 23.69 -1.92 -27.66
CA LEU A 213 23.07 -2.68 -26.57
C LEU A 213 23.63 -2.34 -25.18
N LEU A 214 24.79 -1.67 -25.14
CA LEU A 214 25.43 -1.18 -23.92
C LEU A 214 25.14 0.32 -23.67
N SER A 215 24.42 0.97 -24.58
CA SER A 215 24.02 2.38 -24.44
C SER A 215 23.20 2.63 -23.17
N SER A 216 23.43 3.80 -22.57
CA SER A 216 22.68 4.29 -21.38
C SER A 216 22.66 3.29 -20.21
N ARG A 217 23.79 2.65 -19.94
CA ARG A 217 23.98 1.70 -18.84
C ARG A 217 25.31 1.97 -18.18
N ASP A 218 25.36 1.68 -16.89
CA ASP A 218 26.60 1.57 -16.13
C ASP A 218 27.27 0.24 -16.49
N ILE A 219 28.56 0.32 -16.79
CA ILE A 219 29.39 -0.74 -17.33
C ILE A 219 30.63 -0.86 -16.47
N ASP A 220 30.97 -2.09 -16.07
CA ASP A 220 32.18 -2.33 -15.27
C ASP A 220 33.43 -1.78 -15.96
N LEU A 221 34.39 -1.32 -15.15
CA LEU A 221 35.61 -0.73 -15.65
C LEU A 221 36.42 -1.78 -16.45
N ILE A 222 36.89 -1.42 -17.65
CA ILE A 222 37.85 -2.25 -18.38
C ILE A 222 39.15 -2.32 -17.59
N GLU A 223 39.70 -3.53 -17.47
CA GLU A 223 41.04 -3.73 -16.94
C GLU A 223 42.05 -3.84 -18.08
N VAL A 224 43.24 -3.29 -17.88
CA VAL A 224 44.32 -3.31 -18.85
C VAL A 224 45.59 -3.82 -18.18
N ARG A 225 46.26 -4.77 -18.84
CA ARG A 225 47.50 -5.36 -18.34
C ARG A 225 48.46 -5.64 -19.49
N ALA A 226 49.76 -5.63 -19.18
CA ALA A 226 50.77 -6.08 -20.13
C ALA A 226 50.65 -7.59 -20.40
N TYR A 227 50.87 -8.00 -21.65
CA TYR A 227 50.76 -9.40 -22.05
C TYR A 227 51.94 -10.24 -21.55
N ALA A 228 51.63 -11.37 -20.91
CA ALA A 228 52.59 -12.19 -20.17
C ALA A 228 53.78 -12.72 -20.99
N ARG A 229 53.61 -12.95 -22.30
CA ARG A 229 54.71 -13.40 -23.17
C ARG A 229 55.81 -12.33 -23.33
N ASN A 230 55.46 -11.06 -23.08
CA ASN A 230 56.38 -9.93 -23.01
C ASN A 230 56.65 -9.47 -21.55
N ALA A 231 55.95 -10.04 -20.55
CA ALA A 231 56.07 -9.69 -19.13
C ALA A 231 57.08 -10.56 -18.35
N GLY A 232 57.72 -11.55 -19.01
CA GLY A 232 58.78 -12.37 -18.42
C GLY A 232 60.05 -11.59 -18.06
N ASP A 233 60.14 -10.34 -18.48
CA ASP A 233 61.21 -9.42 -18.13
C ASP A 233 60.81 -8.53 -16.93
N PHE A 234 60.59 -9.16 -15.77
CA PHE A 234 60.41 -8.42 -14.50
C PHE A 234 61.75 -7.84 -13.99
N PHE A 235 62.92 -8.33 -14.47
CA PHE A 235 64.28 -7.88 -14.07
C PHE A 235 65.47 -8.25 -15.01
N GLY A 236 65.32 -8.29 -16.33
CA GLY A 236 66.45 -8.43 -17.24
C GLY A 236 66.16 -8.61 -18.74
N GLY A 237 66.51 -7.58 -19.53
CA GLY A 237 67.37 -7.81 -20.69
C GLY A 237 67.03 -7.17 -22.03
N GLY A 238 66.30 -6.06 -22.10
CA GLY A 238 66.32 -5.14 -23.26
C GLY A 238 66.58 -3.71 -22.80
N THR A 239 67.78 -3.19 -23.03
CA THR A 239 68.45 -2.12 -22.25
C THR A 239 67.80 -0.74 -22.09
N THR A 240 66.60 -0.42 -22.57
CA THR A 240 66.05 0.94 -22.38
C THR A 240 64.52 1.15 -22.49
N GLY A 241 63.70 0.20 -22.93
CA GLY A 241 62.38 0.56 -23.48
C GLY A 241 61.14 0.48 -22.58
N ASN A 242 60.98 -0.56 -21.73
CA ASN A 242 59.63 -0.99 -21.32
C ASN A 242 59.27 -0.77 -19.84
N LEU A 243 60.19 -0.29 -18.98
CA LEU A 243 59.91 -0.10 -17.54
C LEU A 243 59.00 1.10 -17.24
N LEU A 244 58.77 1.96 -18.23
CA LEU A 244 58.13 3.25 -18.06
C LEU A 244 56.73 3.31 -18.66
N THR A 245 56.34 2.35 -19.49
CA THR A 245 54.95 2.24 -19.97
C THR A 245 54.04 1.91 -18.78
N ARG A 246 52.96 2.67 -18.64
CA ARG A 246 51.93 2.51 -17.61
C ARG A 246 50.57 2.56 -18.26
N PHE A 247 49.64 1.82 -17.66
CA PHE A 247 48.26 1.75 -18.09
C PHE A 247 47.36 2.25 -16.98
N SER A 248 46.31 2.97 -17.32
CA SER A 248 45.22 3.24 -16.40
C SER A 248 43.91 3.33 -17.13
N THR A 249 42.85 2.87 -16.48
CA THR A 249 41.47 3.05 -16.92
C THR A 249 40.70 3.78 -15.82
N LYS A 250 39.72 4.59 -16.22
CA LYS A 250 38.75 5.21 -15.30
C LYS A 250 37.45 5.51 -16.04
N THR A 251 36.33 5.47 -15.33
CA THR A 251 35.07 6.03 -15.86
C THR A 251 35.11 7.55 -15.72
N ILE A 252 34.90 8.27 -16.83
CA ILE A 252 34.84 9.74 -16.85
C ILE A 252 33.42 10.27 -17.00
N GLN A 253 32.50 9.43 -17.47
CA GLN A 253 31.06 9.70 -17.51
C GLN A 253 30.33 8.39 -17.31
N ASN A 254 29.50 8.27 -16.27
CA ASN A 254 28.69 7.07 -16.07
C ASN A 254 27.53 7.03 -17.07
N GLY A 255 27.15 5.82 -17.49
CA GLY A 255 25.97 5.64 -18.33
C GLY A 255 24.70 5.78 -17.52
N ARG A 256 23.72 6.49 -18.08
CA ARG A 256 22.53 6.91 -17.35
C ARG A 256 21.30 6.94 -18.24
N ARG A 257 20.19 6.41 -17.73
CA ARG A 257 18.86 6.57 -18.35
C ARG A 257 18.23 7.86 -17.88
N ALA A 258 17.49 8.51 -18.77
CA ALA A 258 16.70 9.70 -18.44
C ALA A 258 15.29 9.64 -19.04
N VAL A 259 14.80 8.43 -19.28
CA VAL A 259 13.42 8.12 -19.67
C VAL A 259 12.91 7.00 -18.77
N LEU A 260 11.62 6.98 -18.53
CA LEU A 260 10.93 5.95 -17.77
C LEU A 260 10.74 4.72 -18.66
N ASP A 261 11.45 3.66 -18.29
CA ASP A 261 11.28 2.30 -18.80
C ASP A 261 11.27 1.34 -17.60
N GLY A 262 11.11 0.03 -17.85
CA GLY A 262 11.08 -0.96 -16.76
C GLY A 262 12.31 -0.92 -15.85
N ARG A 263 13.50 -0.62 -16.37
CA ARG A 263 14.73 -0.55 -15.56
C ARG A 263 14.76 0.71 -14.71
N MET A 264 14.34 1.84 -15.27
CA MET A 264 14.22 3.08 -14.50
C MET A 264 13.15 2.95 -13.41
N MET A 265 12.03 2.29 -13.69
CA MET A 265 11.01 1.96 -12.67
C MET A 265 11.62 1.14 -11.53
N ASP A 266 12.31 0.04 -11.84
CA ASP A 266 12.96 -0.81 -10.83
C ASP A 266 13.99 -0.02 -10.00
N LEU A 267 14.78 0.84 -10.66
CA LEU A 267 15.75 1.69 -10.01
C LEU A 267 15.08 2.69 -9.06
N LEU A 268 14.07 3.41 -9.54
CA LEU A 268 13.34 4.40 -8.73
C LEU A 268 12.61 3.75 -7.57
N THR A 269 11.91 2.63 -7.78
CA THR A 269 11.27 1.83 -6.72
C THR A 269 12.27 1.47 -5.62
N ARG A 270 13.43 0.92 -6.00
CA ARG A 270 14.48 0.58 -5.03
C ARG A 270 14.98 1.83 -4.30
N LYS A 271 15.29 2.90 -5.03
CA LYS A 271 15.86 4.13 -4.44
C LYS A 271 14.86 4.89 -3.56
N ILE A 272 13.57 4.83 -3.88
CA ILE A 272 12.51 5.40 -3.04
C ILE A 272 12.39 4.60 -1.74
N ASN A 273 12.35 3.27 -1.81
CA ASN A 273 12.35 2.46 -0.59
C ASN A 273 13.61 2.70 0.25
N GLU A 274 14.80 2.72 -0.36
CA GLU A 274 16.05 3.07 0.34
C GLU A 274 16.00 4.45 0.99
N PHE A 275 15.35 5.43 0.35
CA PHE A 275 15.16 6.76 0.90
C PHE A 275 14.25 6.73 2.14
N PHE A 276 13.09 6.07 2.05
CA PHE A 276 12.15 5.97 3.15
C PHE A 276 12.63 5.06 4.30
N ASP A 277 13.58 4.16 4.03
CA ASP A 277 14.30 3.38 5.04
C ASP A 277 15.29 4.22 5.87
N LEU A 278 15.64 5.45 5.44
CA LEU A 278 16.48 6.37 6.22
C LEU A 278 15.76 6.94 7.45
N PHE A 279 14.44 6.82 7.50
CA PHE A 279 13.62 7.30 8.60
C PHE A 279 13.49 6.21 9.66
N ASP A 280 13.53 6.61 10.94
CA ASP A 280 13.77 5.75 12.13
C ASP A 280 12.83 4.54 12.24
N ASP A 281 11.66 4.64 11.61
CA ASP A 281 10.55 3.70 11.76
C ASP A 281 10.32 2.75 10.58
N LYS A 282 11.20 2.76 9.56
CA LYS A 282 11.08 1.96 8.31
C LYS A 282 9.65 1.91 7.78
N GLN A 283 9.29 2.91 7.00
CA GLN A 283 7.95 2.97 6.42
C GLN A 283 7.78 1.85 5.39
N THR A 284 6.84 0.94 5.65
CA THR A 284 6.43 -0.01 4.62
C THR A 284 5.54 0.74 3.63
N LEU A 285 6.01 0.88 2.40
CA LEU A 285 5.35 1.64 1.36
C LEU A 285 4.73 0.74 0.30
N GLN A 286 3.53 1.10 -0.13
CA GLN A 286 2.97 0.67 -1.39
C GLN A 286 3.23 1.75 -2.44
N LEU A 287 3.91 1.38 -3.52
CA LEU A 287 4.22 2.29 -4.63
C LEU A 287 3.33 2.02 -5.84
N GLU A 288 2.82 3.08 -6.44
CA GLU A 288 2.01 3.05 -7.67
C GLU A 288 2.54 4.09 -8.65
N PHE A 289 2.69 3.73 -9.93
CA PHE A 289 3.17 4.65 -10.97
C PHE A 289 1.97 5.14 -11.80
N ILE A 290 1.80 6.46 -11.86
CA ILE A 290 0.87 7.15 -12.77
C ILE A 290 1.71 7.77 -13.88
N ILE A 291 1.63 7.22 -15.09
CA ILE A 291 2.52 7.56 -16.20
C ILE A 291 1.78 8.46 -17.19
N THR A 292 2.16 9.73 -17.24
CA THR A 292 1.68 10.68 -18.25
C THR A 292 2.50 10.55 -19.53
N SER A 293 3.82 10.38 -19.42
CA SER A 293 4.75 10.12 -20.51
C SER A 293 6.01 9.39 -20.02
N ASN A 294 6.95 9.10 -20.92
CA ASN A 294 8.24 8.52 -20.54
C ASN A 294 9.20 9.53 -19.88
N THR A 295 8.83 10.80 -19.74
CA THR A 295 9.62 11.81 -19.01
C THR A 295 8.84 12.49 -17.91
N ASP A 296 7.54 12.25 -17.82
CA ASP A 296 6.64 12.92 -16.88
C ASP A 296 5.70 11.89 -16.26
N PHE A 297 5.83 11.67 -14.97
CA PHE A 297 5.10 10.65 -14.23
C PHE A 297 5.12 10.94 -12.73
N THR A 298 4.17 10.34 -12.03
CA THR A 298 4.07 10.44 -10.58
C THR A 298 4.23 9.06 -9.96
N ILE A 299 5.01 8.98 -8.89
CA ILE A 299 5.06 7.80 -8.03
C ILE A 299 4.25 8.13 -6.78
N VAL A 300 3.13 7.44 -6.62
CA VAL A 300 2.29 7.54 -5.43
C VAL A 300 2.82 6.56 -4.39
N CYS A 301 3.33 7.11 -3.29
CA CYS A 301 3.85 6.37 -2.15
C CYS A 301 2.81 6.37 -1.03
N ARG A 302 2.21 5.22 -0.71
CA ARG A 302 1.22 5.10 0.37
C ARG A 302 1.86 4.37 1.56
N SER A 303 1.87 4.98 2.73
CA SER A 303 2.28 4.26 3.94
C SER A 303 1.19 3.30 4.39
N VAL A 304 1.55 2.03 4.61
CA VAL A 304 0.65 1.04 5.24
C VAL A 304 0.60 1.19 6.76
N LYS A 305 1.55 1.94 7.35
CA LYS A 305 1.60 2.20 8.79
C LYS A 305 0.91 3.54 9.08
N GLY A 306 -0.09 3.51 9.95
CA GLY A 306 -0.70 4.73 10.47
C GLY A 306 0.19 5.36 11.54
N TYR A 307 0.17 6.69 11.63
CA TYR A 307 0.89 7.45 12.65
C TYR A 307 -0.03 7.81 13.82
N ALA A 308 0.53 7.87 15.03
CA ALA A 308 -0.12 8.50 16.18
C ALA A 308 0.17 10.01 16.18
N GLU A 309 -0.69 10.79 16.84
CA GLU A 309 -0.62 12.27 16.81
C GLU A 309 0.72 12.85 17.29
N VAL A 310 1.34 12.21 18.28
CA VAL A 310 2.66 12.61 18.80
C VAL A 310 3.80 12.43 17.79
N ASP A 311 3.61 11.57 16.79
CA ASP A 311 4.60 11.29 15.74
C ASP A 311 4.45 12.25 14.53
N LEU A 312 3.35 13.01 14.45
CA LEU A 312 3.04 13.91 13.31
C LEU A 312 3.85 15.21 13.35
N LEU A 313 4.02 15.79 14.54
CA LEU A 313 4.78 17.04 14.75
C LEU A 313 6.26 16.91 14.36
N THR A 314 6.83 15.71 14.49
CA THR A 314 8.21 15.43 14.07
C THR A 314 8.29 15.05 12.60
N PHE A 315 7.24 14.46 12.03
CA PHE A 315 7.30 13.88 10.69
C PHE A 315 7.12 14.90 9.55
N ASP A 316 6.24 15.89 9.71
CA ASP A 316 6.01 16.97 8.73
C ASP A 316 7.28 17.81 8.46
N VAL A 317 8.22 17.81 9.41
CA VAL A 317 9.49 18.55 9.32
C VAL A 317 10.58 17.81 8.51
N ILE A 318 10.47 16.49 8.31
CA ILE A 318 11.61 15.67 7.82
C ILE A 318 11.50 15.35 6.32
N PHE A 319 10.35 15.56 5.68
CA PHE A 319 10.18 15.21 4.27
C PHE A 319 10.00 16.46 3.39
N SER A 320 11.02 16.82 2.60
CA SER A 320 10.92 17.91 1.61
C SER A 320 11.38 17.46 0.23
N ALA A 321 10.82 18.05 -0.83
CA ALA A 321 11.25 17.83 -2.21
C ALA A 321 12.75 18.11 -2.41
N ALA A 322 13.32 19.05 -1.63
CA ALA A 322 14.75 19.36 -1.64
C ALA A 322 15.61 18.20 -1.09
N MET A 323 15.16 17.54 -0.01
CA MET A 323 15.84 16.36 0.53
C MET A 323 15.82 15.19 -0.45
N LEU A 324 14.67 14.93 -1.07
CA LEU A 324 14.53 13.89 -2.08
C LEU A 324 15.39 14.17 -3.32
N THR A 325 15.38 15.43 -3.79
CA THR A 325 16.25 15.89 -4.90
C THR A 325 17.72 15.66 -4.57
N THR A 326 18.15 16.04 -3.37
CA THR A 326 19.54 15.87 -2.91
C THR A 326 19.91 14.39 -2.85
N PHE A 327 19.03 13.55 -2.31
CA PHE A 327 19.23 12.11 -2.25
C PHE A 327 19.44 11.51 -3.64
N PHE A 328 18.57 11.80 -4.61
CA PHE A 328 18.70 11.28 -5.97
C PHE A 328 19.92 11.84 -6.70
N ASN A 329 20.26 13.11 -6.50
CA ASN A 329 21.48 13.70 -7.07
C ASN A 329 22.78 13.12 -6.51
N ASN A 330 22.72 12.39 -5.39
CA ASN A 330 23.86 11.63 -4.87
C ASN A 330 23.90 10.18 -5.39
N GLN A 331 22.90 9.73 -6.14
CA GLN A 331 22.88 8.39 -6.75
C GLN A 331 23.48 8.43 -8.16
N ILE A 332 24.59 7.72 -8.37
CA ILE A 332 25.35 7.67 -9.64
C ILE A 332 24.44 7.54 -10.89
N LEU A 333 23.43 6.67 -10.84
CA LEU A 333 22.53 6.38 -11.95
C LEU A 333 21.38 7.38 -12.14
N LEU A 334 21.21 8.34 -11.23
CA LEU A 334 20.14 9.33 -11.26
C LEU A 334 20.66 10.77 -11.32
N VAL A 335 21.93 11.02 -11.01
CA VAL A 335 22.54 12.36 -11.04
C VAL A 335 22.28 13.02 -12.38
N GLY A 336 21.48 14.09 -12.39
CA GLY A 336 21.08 14.85 -13.58
C GLY A 336 20.13 14.14 -14.55
N ALA A 337 19.62 12.95 -14.22
CA ALA A 337 18.56 12.27 -14.98
C ALA A 337 17.23 12.97 -14.78
N ILE A 338 16.99 13.39 -13.54
CA ILE A 338 15.79 14.06 -13.06
C ILE A 338 16.03 15.57 -13.21
N THR A 339 15.16 16.23 -13.97
CA THR A 339 15.12 17.69 -14.15
C THR A 339 14.51 18.34 -12.92
N THR A 340 13.33 17.86 -12.52
CA THR A 340 12.60 18.33 -11.35
C THR A 340 11.95 17.15 -10.64
N VAL A 341 11.88 17.25 -9.32
CA VAL A 341 10.98 16.43 -8.50
C VAL A 341 10.24 17.37 -7.56
N THR A 342 8.92 17.30 -7.59
CA THR A 342 8.06 17.95 -6.59
C THR A 342 7.46 16.86 -5.72
N VAL A 343 7.04 17.25 -4.52
CA VAL A 343 6.31 16.33 -3.65
C VAL A 343 5.11 17.03 -3.07
N ASP A 344 3.96 16.39 -3.30
CA ASP A 344 2.70 16.74 -2.68
C ASP A 344 2.41 15.68 -1.61
N GLN A 345 1.90 16.10 -0.47
CA GLN A 345 1.56 15.22 0.63
C GLN A 345 0.13 15.46 1.09
N TYR A 346 -0.59 14.38 1.34
CA TYR A 346 -1.88 14.41 2.00
C TYR A 346 -2.03 13.20 2.92
N TRP A 347 -3.07 13.17 3.74
CA TRP A 347 -3.28 12.13 4.75
C TRP A 347 -4.53 11.31 4.43
N ASN A 348 -4.45 9.98 4.51
CA ASN A 348 -5.67 9.17 4.52
C ASN A 348 -6.09 8.98 5.99
N HIS A 349 -7.31 9.40 6.31
CA HIS A 349 -7.87 9.27 7.64
C HIS A 349 -8.68 7.99 7.76
N SER A 350 -8.51 7.27 8.87
CA SER A 350 -9.26 6.06 9.19
C SER A 350 -9.80 6.14 10.61
N TYR A 351 -11.10 5.92 10.75
CA TYR A 351 -11.83 5.95 12.01
C TYR A 351 -12.66 4.68 12.18
N THR A 352 -12.93 4.34 13.43
CA THR A 352 -13.97 3.39 13.83
C THR A 352 -15.12 4.15 14.45
N VAL A 353 -16.32 3.78 14.05
CA VAL A 353 -17.58 4.26 14.58
C VAL A 353 -18.26 3.08 15.26
N GLU A 354 -18.39 3.15 16.57
CA GLU A 354 -19.07 2.17 17.40
C GLU A 354 -20.43 2.71 17.84
N PHE A 355 -21.50 1.99 17.53
CA PHE A 355 -22.83 2.30 18.01
C PHE A 355 -22.98 1.77 19.44
N ILE A 356 -23.24 2.68 20.38
CA ILE A 356 -23.26 2.40 21.82
C ILE A 356 -24.60 2.79 22.45
N ASN A 357 -24.75 2.49 23.75
CA ASN A 357 -25.91 2.88 24.55
C ASN A 357 -27.24 2.44 23.92
N ALA A 358 -28.14 3.36 23.60
CA ALA A 358 -29.45 3.01 23.02
C ALA A 358 -29.33 2.45 21.59
N MET A 359 -28.21 2.70 20.92
CA MET A 359 -27.85 2.12 19.62
C MET A 359 -26.91 0.92 19.78
N GLY A 360 -26.57 0.53 21.01
CA GLY A 360 -25.69 -0.60 21.26
C GLY A 360 -26.28 -1.94 20.86
N ASN A 361 -25.39 -2.91 20.67
CA ASN A 361 -25.73 -4.33 20.68
C ASN A 361 -26.78 -4.77 19.67
N ARG A 362 -26.83 -4.15 18.50
CA ARG A 362 -27.78 -4.53 17.45
C ARG A 362 -27.19 -4.24 16.06
N PRO A 363 -27.73 -4.88 15.00
CA PRO A 363 -27.34 -4.58 13.65
C PRO A 363 -27.74 -3.17 13.23
N HIS A 364 -26.80 -2.49 12.56
CA HIS A 364 -27.00 -1.18 11.95
C HIS A 364 -26.69 -1.22 10.45
N PRO A 365 -27.39 -0.41 9.63
CA PRO A 365 -27.01 -0.21 8.23
C PRO A 365 -25.60 0.40 8.15
N LEU A 366 -24.91 0.12 7.06
CA LEU A 366 -23.60 0.69 6.80
C LEU A 366 -23.75 2.20 6.56
N LEU A 367 -22.87 3.00 7.18
CA LEU A 367 -22.78 4.42 6.89
C LEU A 367 -22.46 4.64 5.41
N VAL A 368 -23.04 5.66 4.79
CA VAL A 368 -22.82 5.99 3.39
C VAL A 368 -22.11 7.33 3.32
N GLY A 369 -20.83 7.34 2.95
CA GLY A 369 -20.06 8.58 2.81
C GLY A 369 -20.41 9.33 1.53
N ASP A 370 -20.55 10.65 1.63
CA ASP A 370 -20.60 11.57 0.48
C ASP A 370 -19.35 12.44 0.46
N ALA A 371 -18.52 12.23 -0.57
CA ALA A 371 -17.25 12.90 -0.78
C ALA A 371 -17.35 14.10 -1.74
N SER A 372 -18.54 14.49 -2.17
CA SER A 372 -18.71 15.51 -3.23
C SER A 372 -18.21 16.92 -2.86
N GLY A 373 -18.09 17.21 -1.56
CA GLY A 373 -17.55 18.47 -1.03
C GLY A 373 -16.04 18.43 -0.73
N LEU A 374 -15.38 17.29 -0.91
CA LEU A 374 -13.94 17.13 -0.69
C LEU A 374 -13.13 17.60 -1.90
N THR A 375 -11.93 18.14 -1.65
CA THR A 375 -10.99 18.58 -2.68
C THR A 375 -9.68 17.79 -2.63
N SER A 376 -8.88 17.91 -3.69
CA SER A 376 -7.53 17.34 -3.76
C SER A 376 -6.59 18.30 -4.52
N ASP A 377 -6.61 19.58 -4.13
CA ASP A 377 -5.96 20.64 -4.89
C ASP A 377 -4.44 20.70 -4.67
N ILE A 378 -3.95 20.09 -3.58
CA ILE A 378 -2.52 19.98 -3.28
C ILE A 378 -1.76 19.10 -4.27
N THR A 379 -2.43 18.19 -4.98
CA THR A 379 -1.77 17.21 -5.85
C THR A 379 -1.73 17.67 -7.30
N GLU A 380 -0.55 17.63 -7.93
CA GLU A 380 -0.40 17.91 -9.36
C GLU A 380 -1.17 16.89 -10.24
N VAL A 381 -1.28 15.65 -9.75
CA VAL A 381 -2.14 14.62 -10.35
C VAL A 381 -3.52 14.71 -9.74
N THR A 382 -4.53 14.94 -10.58
CA THR A 382 -5.93 14.89 -10.14
C THR A 382 -6.27 13.51 -9.60
N VAL A 383 -6.49 13.44 -8.28
CA VAL A 383 -7.10 12.30 -7.61
C VAL A 383 -8.57 12.62 -7.33
N VAL A 384 -9.39 11.60 -7.08
CA VAL A 384 -10.80 11.81 -6.77
C VAL A 384 -10.99 11.41 -5.32
N PRO A 385 -11.32 12.34 -4.40
CA PRO A 385 -11.62 12.01 -3.01
C PRO A 385 -12.66 10.90 -2.89
N GLN A 386 -12.46 9.99 -1.95
CA GLN A 386 -13.37 8.87 -1.70
C GLN A 386 -13.60 8.67 -0.22
N ILE A 387 -14.82 8.27 0.13
CA ILE A 387 -15.12 7.75 1.46
C ILE A 387 -15.49 6.30 1.32
N ARG A 388 -14.83 5.45 2.11
CA ARG A 388 -15.12 4.02 2.19
C ARG A 388 -15.62 3.68 3.57
N THR A 389 -16.67 2.88 3.61
CA THR A 389 -17.21 2.36 4.86
C THR A 389 -17.25 0.84 4.79
N SER A 390 -16.99 0.18 5.90
CA SER A 390 -17.07 -1.29 6.01
C SER A 390 -17.45 -1.72 7.42
N TYR A 391 -18.01 -2.92 7.56
CA TYR A 391 -18.26 -3.50 8.88
C TYR A 391 -16.98 -4.11 9.44
N VAL A 392 -16.61 -3.73 10.65
CA VAL A 392 -15.69 -4.49 11.50
C VAL A 392 -16.51 -5.53 12.27
N GLU A 393 -17.60 -5.08 12.89
CA GLU A 393 -18.58 -5.92 13.58
C GLU A 393 -20.00 -5.45 13.26
N ARG A 394 -20.92 -6.38 13.01
CA ARG A 394 -22.31 -6.02 12.72
C ARG A 394 -23.12 -5.66 13.96
N GLY A 395 -22.66 -6.00 15.16
CA GLY A 395 -23.40 -5.84 16.40
C GLY A 395 -24.47 -6.92 16.59
N GLN A 396 -24.59 -7.42 17.82
CA GLN A 396 -25.48 -8.51 18.16
C GLN A 396 -25.98 -8.38 19.61
N ARG A 397 -27.29 -8.60 19.81
CA ARG A 397 -27.87 -8.71 21.15
C ARG A 397 -27.45 -10.04 21.76
N ALA A 398 -27.35 -10.09 23.10
CA ALA A 398 -27.18 -11.37 23.82
C ALA A 398 -28.25 -12.42 23.41
N THR A 399 -29.40 -11.92 22.98
CA THR A 399 -30.58 -12.70 22.67
C THR A 399 -31.25 -12.23 21.38
N THR A 400 -31.58 -13.17 20.49
CA THR A 400 -32.34 -12.92 19.27
C THR A 400 -33.82 -13.19 19.52
N LEU A 401 -34.71 -12.27 19.15
CA LEU A 401 -36.15 -12.42 19.30
C LEU A 401 -36.82 -12.66 17.95
N TRP A 402 -37.63 -13.72 17.85
CA TRP A 402 -38.48 -13.99 16.69
C TRP A 402 -39.96 -13.90 17.09
N THR A 403 -40.60 -12.78 16.77
CA THR A 403 -41.97 -12.45 17.18
C THR A 403 -43.02 -13.06 16.26
N PHE A 404 -44.12 -13.55 16.83
CA PHE A 404 -45.26 -14.09 16.11
C PHE A 404 -46.32 -13.01 15.85
N ASP A 405 -46.89 -13.00 14.65
CA ASP A 405 -48.09 -12.27 14.30
C ASP A 405 -49.33 -12.99 14.86
N ILE A 406 -49.97 -12.42 15.87
CA ILE A 406 -51.17 -12.98 16.49
C ILE A 406 -52.43 -12.45 15.80
N THR A 407 -53.32 -13.35 15.35
CA THR A 407 -54.63 -13.03 14.80
C THR A 407 -55.68 -14.01 15.33
N GLY A 408 -56.53 -13.53 16.25
CA GLY A 408 -57.54 -14.36 16.93
C GLY A 408 -56.88 -15.53 17.66
N SER A 409 -57.21 -16.76 17.27
CA SER A 409 -56.65 -17.98 17.86
C SER A 409 -55.31 -18.45 17.26
N GLU A 410 -54.75 -17.75 16.27
CA GLU A 410 -53.55 -18.19 15.56
C GLU A 410 -52.39 -17.20 15.75
N ALA A 411 -51.18 -17.74 15.93
CA ALA A 411 -49.94 -16.98 16.01
C ALA A 411 -48.98 -17.51 14.94
N VAL A 412 -48.55 -16.66 14.01
CA VAL A 412 -47.74 -17.05 12.84
C VAL A 412 -46.38 -16.36 12.90
N LEU A 413 -45.30 -17.13 12.75
CA LEU A 413 -43.95 -16.62 12.60
C LEU A 413 -43.43 -16.96 11.21
N LYS A 414 -42.82 -15.99 10.53
CA LYS A 414 -42.01 -16.19 9.33
C LYS A 414 -40.66 -15.50 9.50
N VAL A 415 -39.58 -16.23 9.29
CA VAL A 415 -38.20 -15.73 9.31
C VAL A 415 -37.53 -16.10 8.00
N GLU A 416 -36.90 -15.13 7.33
CA GLU A 416 -36.23 -15.35 6.05
C GLU A 416 -34.92 -16.13 6.24
N SER A 417 -34.49 -16.86 5.21
CA SER A 417 -33.33 -17.77 5.31
C SER A 417 -32.04 -17.12 5.79
N GLU A 418 -31.81 -15.84 5.48
CA GLU A 418 -30.60 -15.11 5.88
C GLU A 418 -30.49 -14.93 7.39
N ASP A 419 -31.62 -14.75 8.08
CA ASP A 419 -31.68 -14.62 9.54
C ASP A 419 -31.69 -15.99 10.23
N VAL A 420 -32.29 -17.01 9.59
CA VAL A 420 -32.26 -18.39 10.07
C VAL A 420 -30.83 -18.93 10.14
N ASP A 421 -30.01 -18.61 9.12
CA ASP A 421 -28.63 -19.08 9.01
C ASP A 421 -27.69 -18.48 10.07
N LEU A 422 -28.10 -17.40 10.75
CA LEU A 422 -27.35 -16.79 11.86
C LEU A 422 -27.46 -17.57 13.17
N ILE A 423 -28.48 -18.45 13.29
CA ILE A 423 -28.71 -19.20 14.51
C ILE A 423 -27.80 -20.43 14.54
N GLY A 424 -26.87 -20.44 15.50
CA GLY A 424 -25.96 -21.54 15.72
C GLY A 424 -26.67 -22.86 16.04
N ASN A 425 -26.02 -23.98 15.73
CA ASN A 425 -26.49 -25.29 16.19
C ASN A 425 -26.36 -25.37 17.71
N ARG A 426 -27.37 -25.93 18.39
CA ARG A 426 -27.46 -26.00 19.86
C ARG A 426 -27.59 -24.66 20.56
N THR A 427 -28.01 -23.61 19.86
CA THR A 427 -28.45 -22.36 20.49
C THR A 427 -29.63 -22.67 21.40
N GLU A 428 -29.53 -22.30 22.68
CA GLU A 428 -30.64 -22.43 23.62
C GLU A 428 -31.76 -21.46 23.20
N TRP A 429 -33.01 -21.87 23.36
CA TRP A 429 -34.15 -21.01 23.07
C TRP A 429 -35.27 -21.23 24.09
N GLN A 430 -36.12 -20.22 24.26
CA GLN A 430 -37.39 -20.35 24.94
C GLN A 430 -38.52 -19.67 24.17
N LEU A 431 -39.72 -20.22 24.25
CA LEU A 431 -40.95 -19.59 23.76
C LEU A 431 -41.58 -18.82 24.91
N VAL A 432 -41.80 -17.54 24.73
CA VAL A 432 -42.28 -16.64 25.79
C VAL A 432 -43.55 -15.95 25.32
N PHE A 433 -44.56 -15.91 26.19
CA PHE A 433 -45.72 -15.04 26.03
C PHE A 433 -45.63 -13.89 27.03
N LEU A 434 -45.69 -12.65 26.55
CA LEU A 434 -45.62 -11.44 27.35
C LEU A 434 -47.01 -10.77 27.32
N PRO A 435 -47.79 -10.83 28.42
CA PRO A 435 -49.08 -10.18 28.49
C PRO A 435 -48.99 -8.65 28.32
N ASP A 436 -50.01 -8.06 27.71
CA ASP A 436 -50.10 -6.60 27.58
C ASP A 436 -50.04 -5.89 28.95
N GLY A 437 -49.15 -4.91 29.07
CA GLY A 437 -48.97 -4.10 30.27
C GLY A 437 -47.89 -4.59 31.24
N GLU A 438 -47.24 -5.73 30.96
CA GLU A 438 -46.04 -6.15 31.68
C GLU A 438 -44.77 -5.52 31.09
N PRO A 439 -43.86 -4.97 31.92
CA PRO A 439 -42.72 -4.21 31.41
C PRO A 439 -41.59 -5.07 30.82
N ALA A 440 -41.41 -6.31 31.29
CA ALA A 440 -40.44 -7.29 30.82
C ALA A 440 -40.60 -8.64 31.54
N GLY A 441 -39.97 -9.69 31.04
CA GLY A 441 -39.83 -10.99 31.72
C GLY A 441 -40.69 -12.09 31.10
N GLY A 442 -41.96 -11.82 30.83
CA GLY A 442 -42.91 -12.74 30.20
C GLY A 442 -43.06 -14.09 30.92
N GLU A 443 -44.01 -14.90 30.45
CA GLU A 443 -44.17 -16.28 30.92
C GLU A 443 -43.54 -17.26 29.91
N PRO A 444 -42.50 -18.02 30.31
CA PRO A 444 -41.94 -19.04 29.43
C PRO A 444 -42.91 -20.22 29.32
N ILE A 445 -43.25 -20.56 28.06
CA ILE A 445 -44.19 -21.64 27.71
C ILE A 445 -43.44 -22.96 27.53
N THR A 446 -42.31 -22.93 26.81
CA THR A 446 -41.45 -24.08 26.54
C THR A 446 -40.03 -23.60 26.26
N HIS A 447 -39.05 -24.50 26.31
CA HIS A 447 -37.66 -24.19 26.02
C HIS A 447 -37.00 -25.33 25.26
N GLY A 448 -35.83 -25.09 24.71
CA GLY A 448 -35.18 -26.08 23.89
C GLY A 448 -33.79 -25.69 23.43
N VAL A 449 -33.29 -26.49 22.49
CA VAL A 449 -32.08 -26.16 21.73
C VAL A 449 -32.37 -26.23 20.24
N THR A 450 -31.63 -25.45 19.45
CA THR A 450 -31.75 -25.51 17.99
C THR A 450 -30.99 -26.72 17.45
N ARG A 451 -31.49 -27.28 16.34
CA ARG A 451 -30.80 -28.30 15.54
C ARG A 451 -30.71 -27.81 14.11
N VAL A 452 -29.53 -27.41 13.69
CA VAL A 452 -29.29 -26.96 12.31
C VAL A 452 -29.03 -28.17 11.40
N GLN A 453 -29.84 -28.31 10.36
CA GLN A 453 -29.69 -29.32 9.31
C GLN A 453 -29.15 -28.67 8.04
N ARG A 454 -28.13 -29.29 7.44
CA ARG A 454 -27.50 -28.86 6.19
C ARG A 454 -28.10 -29.57 4.99
#